data_AF-A0A9D5NEW8-F1
#
_entry.id   AF-A0A9D5NEW8-F1
#
_cell.length_a   1.000
_cell.length_b   1.000
_cell.length_c   1.000
_cell.angle_alpha   90.00
_cell.angle_beta   90.00
_cell.angle_gamma   90.00
#
_symmetry.space_group_name_H-M   'P 1'
#
loop_
_entity.id
_entity.type
_entity.pdbx_description
1 polymer ?
#
loop_
_entity_poly.entity_id
_entity_poly.type
_entity_poly.pdbx_seq_one_letter_code
_entity_poly.pdbx_strand_id
1 'polypeptide(L)'
;MQKKIDLLLKILLVIWFVLVLGVCIFGMPIKEFLINDNVYTISAFESLIIQIVVGLVIFVVSLISPPFIFITIYLLYRMITQNKIRQNAKFEKENLEYCRDHLNKLSPGIISYLKNFSIEKEKDISAHILKLLYEGYLIEEGNVIKKSNKNTTLLTNSDLEIIRMVEEKDFSDIRSYELEIEKEAKENGLLTSKNDVLIKFIGKFIGGIMLIPIIIIIIANIMMSTTTQALMGKFEIIIFLLMFILSVVPIIIIIYSIASSMAVFKYKTSIIRTPKGNKLVKNIYGLEKFLKDFSNLEKASYKEVYTRDYFLIYSVVLGINKEIPKEIMKK
;
A
#
# COMPACT_ATOMS: atom_id res chain seq x y z
N MET A 1 -10.63 26.58 2.99
CA MET A 1 -10.92 26.33 4.43
C MET A 1 -10.03 25.23 5.00
N GLN A 2 -10.01 24.01 4.41
CA GLN A 2 -9.19 22.86 4.89
C GLN A 2 -7.70 23.14 5.15
N LYS A 3 -6.99 23.85 4.26
CA LYS A 3 -5.55 24.15 4.42
C LYS A 3 -5.25 25.02 5.66
N LYS A 4 -6.16 25.92 6.03
CA LYS A 4 -6.02 26.77 7.22
C LYS A 4 -6.21 25.95 8.51
N ILE A 5 -7.13 24.98 8.49
CA ILE A 5 -7.36 24.05 9.60
C ILE A 5 -6.13 23.16 9.84
N ASP A 6 -5.48 22.67 8.78
CA ASP A 6 -4.26 21.86 8.92
C ASP A 6 -3.09 22.65 9.49
N LEU A 7 -2.94 23.90 9.08
CA LEU A 7 -1.92 24.79 9.59
C LEU A 7 -2.12 25.03 11.09
N LEU A 8 -3.37 25.29 11.50
CA LEU A 8 -3.73 25.45 12.92
C LEU A 8 -3.47 24.18 13.73
N LEU A 9 -3.84 23.00 13.22
CA LEU A 9 -3.59 21.72 13.90
C LEU A 9 -2.09 21.45 14.07
N LYS A 10 -1.25 21.79 13.07
CA LYS A 10 0.20 21.67 13.16
C LYS A 10 0.79 22.62 14.19
N ILE A 11 0.35 23.88 14.21
CA ILE A 11 0.79 24.88 15.19
C ILE A 11 0.44 24.43 16.60
N LEU A 12 -0.79 23.93 16.81
CA LEU A 12 -1.25 23.42 18.11
C LEU A 12 -0.38 22.23 18.59
N LEU A 13 0.03 21.36 17.68
CA LEU A 13 0.90 20.21 17.95
C LEU A 13 2.32 20.63 18.36
N VAL A 14 2.87 21.64 17.68
CA VAL A 14 4.19 22.22 18.02
C VAL A 14 4.15 22.87 19.40
N ILE A 15 3.09 23.63 19.70
CA ILE A 15 2.91 24.26 21.02
C ILE A 15 2.83 23.19 22.12
N TRP A 16 2.06 22.13 21.91
CA TRP A 16 1.98 21.03 22.87
C TRP A 16 3.32 20.31 23.05
N PHE A 17 4.06 20.05 21.97
CA PHE A 17 5.38 19.42 22.05
C PHE A 17 6.38 20.29 22.84
N VAL A 18 6.35 21.62 22.64
CA VAL A 18 7.17 22.57 23.40
C VAL A 18 6.77 22.58 24.89
N LEU A 19 5.47 22.50 25.20
CA LEU A 19 5.00 22.42 26.59
C LEU A 19 5.43 21.12 27.28
N VAL A 20 5.32 19.97 26.60
CA VAL A 20 5.79 18.67 27.12
C VAL A 20 7.30 18.69 27.33
N LEU A 21 8.08 19.18 26.35
CA LEU A 21 9.53 19.33 26.50
C LEU A 21 9.90 20.25 27.66
N GLY A 22 9.20 21.38 27.80
CA GLY A 22 9.36 22.28 28.95
C GLY A 22 9.14 21.55 30.27
N VAL A 23 8.07 20.79 30.39
CA VAL A 23 7.77 20.01 31.61
C VAL A 23 8.79 18.91 31.86
N CYS A 24 9.30 18.25 30.83
CA CYS A 24 10.37 17.27 30.96
C CYS A 24 11.70 17.91 31.41
N ILE A 25 12.01 19.11 30.92
CA ILE A 25 13.25 19.84 31.27
C ILE A 25 13.14 20.45 32.67
N PHE A 26 12.00 21.05 33.03
CA PHE A 26 11.79 21.72 34.32
C PHE A 26 11.30 20.78 35.44
N GLY A 27 10.73 19.62 35.09
CA GLY A 27 10.30 18.58 36.02
C GLY A 27 11.41 17.63 36.44
N MET A 28 12.64 17.83 35.96
CA MET A 28 13.83 17.21 36.56
C MET A 28 13.89 17.54 38.06
N PRO A 29 14.51 16.68 38.89
CA PRO A 29 14.75 17.03 40.28
C PRO A 29 15.65 18.27 40.33
N ILE A 30 15.01 19.44 40.46
CA ILE A 30 15.62 20.75 40.74
C ILE A 30 16.65 20.62 41.89
N LYS A 31 16.42 19.63 42.76
CA LYS A 31 17.32 19.19 43.82
C LYS A 31 18.76 18.91 43.36
N GLU A 32 19.00 18.23 42.24
CA GLU A 32 20.39 17.95 41.80
C GLU A 32 21.08 19.13 41.12
N PHE A 33 20.31 19.99 40.44
CA PHE A 33 20.83 21.22 39.83
C PHE A 33 21.13 22.30 40.89
N LEU A 34 20.28 22.44 41.91
CA LEU A 34 20.49 23.41 42.99
C LEU A 34 21.49 22.96 44.07
N ILE A 35 21.70 21.66 44.28
CA ILE A 35 22.65 21.15 45.28
C ILE A 35 24.10 21.19 44.79
N ASN A 36 24.33 21.18 43.47
CA ASN A 36 25.71 21.18 42.93
C ASN A 36 26.44 22.53 43.13
N ASP A 37 25.69 23.62 43.36
CA ASP A 37 26.23 24.88 43.89
C ASP A 37 25.91 24.95 45.39
N ASN A 38 26.94 24.81 46.23
CA ASN A 38 26.92 24.73 47.70
C ASN A 38 26.22 25.88 48.47
N VAL A 39 24.94 26.22 48.22
CA VAL A 39 24.32 27.44 48.77
C VAL A 39 23.00 27.22 49.51
N TYR A 40 22.29 26.10 49.36
CA TYR A 40 21.01 25.90 50.06
C TYR A 40 20.81 24.49 50.63
N THR A 41 20.76 24.39 51.97
CA THR A 41 20.18 23.24 52.68
C THR A 41 18.66 23.33 52.61
N ILE A 42 18.07 22.77 51.56
CA ILE A 42 16.61 22.66 51.42
C ILE A 42 16.10 21.71 52.50
N SER A 43 15.11 22.13 53.30
CA SER A 43 14.51 21.29 54.33
C SER A 43 13.75 20.11 53.72
N ALA A 44 13.62 19.00 54.45
CA ALA A 44 12.87 17.82 53.98
C ALA A 44 11.42 18.15 53.58
N PHE A 45 10.83 19.17 54.22
CA PHE A 45 9.48 19.67 53.93
C PHE A 45 9.39 20.41 52.59
N GLU A 46 10.35 21.28 52.28
CA GLU A 46 10.41 21.99 50.99
C GLU A 46 10.66 21.02 49.82
N SER A 47 11.49 20.00 50.03
CA SER A 47 11.71 18.93 49.05
C SER A 47 10.42 18.15 48.75
N LEU A 48 9.58 17.90 49.76
CA LEU A 48 8.30 17.22 49.59
C LEU A 48 7.32 18.07 48.76
N ILE A 49 7.25 19.38 49.02
CA ILE A 49 6.40 20.32 48.29
C ILE A 49 6.81 20.38 46.81
N ILE A 50 8.11 20.49 46.52
CA ILE A 50 8.62 20.51 45.14
C ILE A 50 8.22 19.24 44.38
N GLN A 51 8.36 18.07 45.00
CA GLN A 51 7.98 16.79 44.38
C GLN A 51 6.47 16.71 44.11
N ILE A 52 5.63 17.17 45.03
CA ILE A 52 4.17 17.22 44.85
C ILE A 52 3.80 18.14 43.69
N VAL A 53 4.41 19.34 43.62
CA VAL A 53 4.14 20.30 42.55
C VAL A 53 4.58 19.76 41.18
N VAL A 54 5.78 19.19 41.09
CA VAL A 54 6.29 18.57 39.86
C VAL A 54 5.40 17.39 39.43
N GLY A 55 5.02 16.52 40.37
CA GLY A 55 4.11 15.41 40.12
C GLY A 55 2.74 15.86 39.61
N LEU A 56 2.20 16.94 40.16
CA LEU A 56 0.92 17.51 39.75
C LEU A 56 1.00 18.13 38.34
N VAL A 57 2.12 18.80 38.01
CA VAL A 57 2.37 19.32 36.66
C VAL A 57 2.46 18.18 35.63
N ILE A 58 3.18 17.10 35.94
CA ILE A 58 3.27 15.91 35.08
C ILE A 58 1.88 15.27 34.91
N PHE A 59 1.11 15.14 35.98
CA PHE A 59 -0.24 14.58 35.94
C PHE A 59 -1.18 15.40 35.03
N VAL A 60 -1.20 16.73 35.18
CA VAL A 60 -2.01 17.62 34.33
C VAL A 60 -1.60 17.54 32.86
N VAL A 61 -0.30 17.50 32.58
CA VAL A 61 0.23 17.36 31.20
C VAL A 61 -0.15 16.01 30.60
N SER A 62 -0.11 14.93 31.39
CA SER A 62 -0.54 13.60 30.94
C SER A 62 -2.04 13.55 30.63
N LEU A 63 -2.88 14.30 31.36
CA LEU A 63 -4.33 14.36 31.15
C LEU A 63 -4.70 15.12 29.86
N ILE A 64 -3.89 16.12 29.49
CA ILE A 64 -4.10 16.99 28.32
C ILE A 64 -3.51 16.38 27.03
N SER A 65 -2.62 15.39 27.15
CA SER A 65 -1.90 14.77 26.03
C SER A 65 -2.73 13.92 25.05
N PRO A 66 -3.77 13.14 25.47
CA PRO A 66 -4.55 12.29 24.58
C PRO A 66 -5.14 12.97 23.33
N PRO A 67 -5.76 14.17 23.38
CA PRO A 67 -6.27 14.84 22.17
C PRO A 67 -5.20 15.14 21.13
N PHE A 68 -3.94 15.39 21.54
CA PHE A 68 -2.84 15.63 20.60
C PHE A 68 -2.41 14.36 19.87
N ILE A 69 -2.50 13.21 20.54
CA ILE A 69 -2.33 11.89 19.89
C ILE A 69 -3.39 11.72 18.79
N PHE A 70 -4.66 12.05 19.06
CA PHE A 70 -5.71 12.00 18.03
C PHE A 70 -5.47 12.98 16.87
N ILE A 71 -4.93 14.17 17.14
CA ILE A 71 -4.57 15.15 16.09
C ILE A 71 -3.41 14.62 15.23
N THR A 72 -2.37 14.03 15.83
CA THR A 72 -1.28 13.39 15.07
C THR A 72 -1.80 12.24 14.19
N ILE A 73 -2.73 11.43 14.71
CA ILE A 73 -3.44 10.37 13.96
C ILE A 73 -4.15 10.94 12.75
N TYR A 74 -4.94 11.98 12.95
CA TYR A 74 -5.70 12.61 11.88
C TYR A 74 -4.79 13.18 10.78
N LEU A 75 -3.71 13.87 11.15
CA LEU A 75 -2.78 14.46 10.19
C LEU A 75 -2.00 13.39 9.40
N LEU A 76 -1.51 12.34 10.07
CA LEU A 76 -0.82 11.22 9.41
C LEU A 76 -1.77 10.42 8.51
N TYR A 77 -2.98 10.12 8.98
CA TYR A 77 -4.05 9.55 8.16
C TYR A 77 -4.26 10.36 6.89
N ARG A 78 -4.37 11.67 7.02
CA ARG A 78 -4.60 12.55 5.89
C ARG A 78 -3.42 12.59 4.95
N MET A 79 -2.18 12.69 5.42
CA MET A 79 -0.99 12.70 4.57
C MET A 79 -0.86 11.39 3.77
N ILE A 80 -1.05 10.24 4.41
CA ILE A 80 -0.99 8.93 3.75
C ILE A 80 -2.14 8.79 2.75
N THR A 81 -3.35 9.16 3.16
CA THR A 81 -4.54 9.12 2.31
C THR A 81 -4.37 10.04 1.11
N GLN A 82 -3.86 11.26 1.29
CA GLN A 82 -3.60 12.18 0.18
C GLN A 82 -2.50 11.67 -0.74
N ASN A 83 -1.44 11.03 -0.23
CA ASN A 83 -0.40 10.44 -1.07
C ASN A 83 -0.93 9.24 -1.87
N LYS A 84 -1.72 8.35 -1.25
CA LYS A 84 -2.34 7.20 -1.94
C LYS A 84 -3.45 7.64 -2.90
N ILE A 85 -4.24 8.65 -2.55
CA ILE A 85 -5.23 9.26 -3.45
C ILE A 85 -4.50 9.99 -4.58
N ARG A 86 -3.41 10.72 -4.36
CA ARG A 86 -2.63 11.32 -5.46
C ARG A 86 -2.02 10.28 -6.40
N GLN A 87 -1.63 9.12 -5.87
CA GLN A 87 -1.11 8.02 -6.69
C GLN A 87 -2.21 7.25 -7.44
N ASN A 88 -3.47 7.27 -7.00
CA ASN A 88 -4.55 6.44 -7.56
C ASN A 88 -5.74 7.23 -8.15
N ALA A 89 -5.99 8.45 -7.69
CA ALA A 89 -7.01 9.36 -8.20
C ALA A 89 -6.37 10.16 -9.32
N LYS A 90 -6.57 9.63 -10.53
CA LYS A 90 -6.11 10.21 -11.80
C LYS A 90 -4.59 10.22 -11.90
N PHE A 91 -4.06 9.13 -12.45
CA PHE A 91 -2.86 9.26 -13.28
C PHE A 91 -3.08 10.48 -14.19
N GLU A 92 -2.25 11.51 -14.05
CA GLU A 92 -2.21 12.63 -15.00
C GLU A 92 -1.92 12.02 -16.37
N LYS A 93 -2.97 11.85 -17.19
CA LYS A 93 -2.86 11.32 -18.55
C LYS A 93 -1.91 12.14 -19.42
N GLU A 94 -1.65 13.39 -19.02
CA GLU A 94 -0.87 14.38 -19.75
C GLU A 94 0.64 14.05 -19.75
N ASN A 95 1.19 13.43 -18.69
CA ASN A 95 2.63 13.09 -18.58
C ASN A 95 2.91 11.58 -18.50
N LEU A 96 2.09 10.75 -19.13
CA LEU A 96 2.41 9.33 -19.30
C LEU A 96 3.44 9.16 -20.42
N GLU A 97 4.62 8.68 -20.04
CA GLU A 97 5.64 8.19 -20.97
C GLU A 97 5.09 6.98 -21.75
N TYR A 98 5.36 6.95 -23.05
CA TYR A 98 4.93 5.86 -23.91
C TYR A 98 5.62 4.56 -23.52
N CYS A 99 4.85 3.50 -23.37
CA CYS A 99 5.37 2.15 -23.20
C CYS A 99 5.29 1.43 -24.55
N ARG A 100 6.43 1.05 -25.12
CA ARG A 100 6.53 0.31 -26.39
C ARG A 100 6.87 -1.17 -26.21
N ASP A 101 6.92 -1.63 -24.96
CA ASP A 101 7.21 -3.02 -24.63
C ASP A 101 5.93 -3.88 -24.65
N HIS A 102 6.08 -5.18 -24.92
CA HIS A 102 5.00 -6.17 -24.95
C HIS A 102 4.55 -6.62 -23.56
N LEU A 103 4.79 -5.82 -22.52
CA LEU A 103 4.39 -6.12 -21.14
C LEU A 103 4.76 -7.55 -20.70
N ASN A 104 5.92 -8.05 -21.13
CA ASN A 104 6.36 -9.44 -20.92
C ASN A 104 5.36 -10.51 -21.39
N LYS A 105 4.60 -10.26 -22.46
CA LYS A 105 3.61 -11.20 -23.02
C LYS A 105 2.57 -11.65 -22.00
N LEU A 106 2.18 -10.75 -21.10
CA LEU A 106 1.12 -11.00 -20.12
C LEU A 106 -0.20 -11.38 -20.80
N SER A 107 -0.93 -12.26 -20.12
CA SER A 107 -2.29 -12.65 -20.51
C SER A 107 -3.19 -11.41 -20.66
N PRO A 108 -3.99 -11.31 -21.74
CA PRO A 108 -4.94 -10.23 -21.94
C PRO A 108 -5.91 -10.07 -20.75
N GLY A 109 -6.36 -11.17 -20.16
CA GLY A 109 -7.24 -11.13 -18.98
C GLY A 109 -6.60 -10.40 -17.81
N ILE A 110 -5.30 -10.63 -17.53
CA ILE A 110 -4.57 -9.94 -16.47
C ILE A 110 -4.50 -8.42 -16.75
N ILE A 111 -4.31 -8.01 -18.01
CA ILE A 111 -4.26 -6.59 -18.38
C ILE A 111 -5.61 -5.90 -18.11
N SER A 112 -6.72 -6.51 -18.56
CA SER A 112 -8.06 -5.97 -18.33
C SER A 112 -8.40 -5.90 -16.84
N TYR A 113 -8.16 -7.01 -16.14
CA TYR A 113 -8.45 -7.14 -14.72
C TYR A 113 -7.63 -6.18 -13.87
N LEU A 114 -6.34 -5.99 -14.18
CA LEU A 114 -5.53 -5.01 -13.48
C LEU A 114 -6.02 -3.58 -13.68
N LYS A 115 -6.63 -3.23 -14.81
CA LYS A 115 -7.13 -1.89 -15.08
C LYS A 115 -8.43 -1.60 -14.31
N ASN A 116 -9.39 -2.53 -14.36
CA ASN A 116 -10.76 -2.28 -13.90
C ASN A 116 -11.25 -3.20 -12.77
N PHE A 117 -10.49 -4.23 -12.38
CA PHE A 117 -10.92 -5.32 -11.47
C PHE A 117 -12.20 -6.03 -11.94
N SER A 118 -12.35 -6.14 -13.26
CA SER A 118 -13.50 -6.78 -13.90
C SER A 118 -13.07 -7.31 -15.26
N ILE A 119 -13.71 -8.40 -15.69
CA ILE A 119 -13.58 -8.94 -17.04
C ILE A 119 -14.82 -8.59 -17.86
N GLU A 120 -14.61 -8.07 -19.06
CA GLU A 120 -15.63 -7.80 -20.06
C GLU A 120 -15.65 -8.93 -21.09
N LYS A 121 -16.74 -9.72 -21.12
CA LYS A 121 -16.89 -10.94 -21.92
C LYS A 121 -16.33 -10.82 -23.34
N GLU A 122 -16.95 -9.98 -24.17
CA GLU A 122 -16.69 -9.96 -25.62
C GLU A 122 -15.24 -9.58 -25.91
N LYS A 123 -14.77 -8.51 -25.29
CA LYS A 123 -13.46 -7.92 -25.55
C LYS A 123 -12.33 -8.78 -24.97
N ASP A 124 -12.48 -9.24 -23.73
CA ASP A 124 -11.39 -9.91 -23.01
C ASP A 124 -11.24 -11.37 -23.43
N ILE A 125 -12.36 -12.09 -23.65
CA ILE A 125 -12.33 -13.46 -24.18
C ILE A 125 -11.78 -13.45 -25.60
N SER A 126 -12.25 -12.53 -26.46
CA SER A 126 -11.76 -12.44 -27.84
C SER A 126 -10.27 -12.11 -27.91
N ALA A 127 -9.77 -11.21 -27.05
CA ALA A 127 -8.34 -10.94 -26.98
C ALA A 127 -7.55 -12.18 -26.55
N HIS A 128 -8.08 -12.98 -25.62
CA HIS A 128 -7.42 -14.21 -25.18
C HIS A 128 -7.46 -15.31 -26.23
N ILE A 129 -8.58 -15.50 -26.93
CA ILE A 129 -8.67 -16.38 -28.10
C ILE A 129 -7.67 -15.94 -29.17
N LEU A 130 -7.54 -14.64 -29.43
CA LEU A 130 -6.58 -14.11 -30.39
C LEU A 130 -5.13 -14.40 -29.99
N LYS A 131 -4.80 -14.33 -28.69
CA LYS A 131 -3.50 -14.78 -28.16
C LYS A 131 -3.26 -16.25 -28.47
N LEU A 132 -4.23 -17.11 -28.15
CA LEU A 132 -4.08 -18.56 -28.35
C LEU A 132 -4.02 -18.96 -29.83
N LEU A 133 -4.68 -18.21 -30.71
CA LEU A 133 -4.54 -18.35 -32.17
C LEU A 133 -3.13 -17.97 -32.62
N TYR A 134 -2.62 -16.80 -32.19
CA TYR A 134 -1.26 -16.35 -32.51
C TYR A 134 -0.19 -17.34 -32.04
N GLU A 135 -0.37 -17.92 -30.85
CA GLU A 135 0.54 -18.92 -30.30
C GLU A 135 0.36 -20.31 -30.91
N GLY A 136 -0.67 -20.52 -31.75
CA GLY A 136 -0.95 -21.78 -32.43
C GLY A 136 -1.54 -22.87 -31.52
N TYR A 137 -2.13 -22.51 -30.38
CA TYR A 137 -2.89 -23.44 -29.53
C TYR A 137 -4.31 -23.63 -30.03
N LEU A 138 -4.90 -22.58 -30.62
CA LEU A 138 -6.14 -22.64 -31.38
C LEU A 138 -5.82 -22.53 -32.87
N ILE A 139 -6.64 -23.18 -33.69
CA ILE A 139 -6.60 -23.09 -35.15
C ILE A 139 -7.99 -22.77 -35.68
N GLU A 140 -8.02 -22.10 -36.82
CA GLU A 140 -9.24 -21.81 -37.55
C GLU A 140 -9.43 -22.84 -38.66
N GLU A 141 -10.54 -23.57 -38.61
CA GLU A 141 -10.95 -24.50 -39.67
C GLU A 141 -12.28 -24.02 -40.26
N GLY A 142 -12.21 -23.34 -41.41
CA GLY A 142 -13.38 -22.75 -42.04
C GLY A 142 -13.92 -21.58 -41.22
N ASN A 143 -15.15 -21.71 -40.71
CA ASN A 143 -15.80 -20.67 -39.90
C ASN A 143 -15.87 -21.02 -38.40
N VAL A 144 -15.05 -21.97 -37.93
CA VAL A 144 -15.04 -22.44 -36.54
C VAL A 144 -13.61 -22.41 -36.00
N ILE A 145 -13.47 -22.02 -34.74
CA ILE A 145 -12.20 -22.09 -34.01
C ILE A 145 -12.16 -23.40 -33.21
N LYS A 146 -11.04 -24.13 -33.29
CA LYS A 146 -10.85 -25.40 -32.58
C LYS A 146 -9.48 -25.45 -31.91
N LYS A 147 -9.35 -26.32 -30.91
CA LYS A 147 -8.08 -26.67 -30.30
C LYS A 147 -7.16 -27.39 -31.29
N SER A 148 -5.88 -27.03 -31.29
CA SER A 148 -4.84 -27.69 -32.06
C SER A 148 -4.26 -28.92 -31.32
N ASN A 149 -3.41 -29.68 -32.01
CA ASN A 149 -2.66 -30.80 -31.40
C ASN A 149 -1.42 -30.36 -30.60
N LYS A 150 -1.23 -29.06 -30.38
CA LYS A 150 -0.07 -28.53 -29.65
C LYS A 150 -0.15 -28.90 -28.16
N ASN A 151 1.00 -29.27 -27.58
CA ASN A 151 1.10 -29.64 -26.17
C ASN A 151 0.76 -28.46 -25.24
N THR A 152 -0.23 -28.64 -24.37
CA THR A 152 -0.78 -27.63 -23.46
C THR A 152 -0.09 -27.56 -22.08
N THR A 153 0.97 -28.31 -21.84
CA THR A 153 1.66 -28.37 -20.53
C THR A 153 2.25 -27.04 -20.04
N LEU A 154 2.56 -26.12 -20.95
CA LEU A 154 3.11 -24.79 -20.62
C LEU A 154 2.03 -23.70 -20.48
N LEU A 155 0.76 -24.03 -20.73
CA LEU A 155 -0.34 -23.08 -20.65
C LEU A 155 -0.71 -22.77 -19.21
N THR A 156 -1.19 -21.55 -18.98
CA THR A 156 -1.72 -21.17 -17.68
C THR A 156 -3.16 -21.70 -17.52
N ASN A 157 -3.71 -21.65 -16.30
CA ASN A 157 -5.08 -22.14 -16.09
C ASN A 157 -6.11 -21.30 -16.85
N SER A 158 -5.87 -19.99 -16.97
CA SER A 158 -6.71 -19.09 -17.76
C SER A 158 -6.66 -19.38 -19.26
N ASP A 159 -5.51 -19.82 -19.78
CA ASP A 159 -5.38 -20.32 -21.16
C ASP A 159 -6.21 -21.60 -21.37
N LEU A 160 -6.09 -22.56 -20.44
CA LEU A 160 -6.83 -23.82 -20.49
C LEU A 160 -8.35 -23.60 -20.39
N GLU A 161 -8.77 -22.64 -19.58
CA GLU A 161 -10.19 -22.30 -19.41
C GLU A 161 -10.78 -21.71 -20.69
N ILE A 162 -10.04 -20.87 -21.42
CA ILE A 162 -10.49 -20.36 -22.72
C ILE A 162 -10.57 -21.50 -23.75
N ILE A 163 -9.60 -22.42 -23.75
CA ILE A 163 -9.66 -23.60 -24.63
C ILE A 163 -10.91 -24.43 -24.33
N ARG A 164 -11.20 -24.67 -23.04
CA ARG A 164 -12.41 -25.39 -22.61
C ARG A 164 -13.68 -24.72 -23.11
N MET A 165 -13.81 -23.40 -22.94
CA MET A 165 -14.95 -22.62 -23.43
C MET A 165 -15.12 -22.72 -24.95
N VAL A 166 -14.02 -22.70 -25.70
CA VAL A 166 -14.03 -22.87 -27.17
C VAL A 166 -14.45 -24.30 -27.56
N GLU A 167 -13.96 -25.32 -26.87
CA GLU A 167 -14.31 -26.73 -27.14
C GLU A 167 -15.80 -27.02 -26.84
N GLU A 168 -16.31 -26.51 -25.71
CA GLU A 168 -17.70 -26.67 -25.28
C GLU A 168 -18.67 -25.72 -26.02
N LYS A 169 -18.15 -24.70 -26.69
CA LYS A 169 -18.91 -23.57 -27.27
C LYS A 169 -19.79 -22.85 -26.25
N ASP A 170 -19.38 -22.87 -24.99
CA ASP A 170 -20.08 -22.19 -23.89
C ASP A 170 -19.18 -21.10 -23.31
N PHE A 171 -19.66 -19.85 -23.41
CA PHE A 171 -19.01 -18.67 -22.86
C PHE A 171 -19.88 -18.01 -21.77
N SER A 172 -20.85 -18.73 -21.22
CA SER A 172 -21.75 -18.22 -20.18
C SER A 172 -21.02 -18.02 -18.85
N ASP A 173 -20.11 -18.93 -18.50
CA ASP A 173 -19.35 -18.89 -17.25
C ASP A 173 -18.10 -18.01 -17.36
N ILE A 174 -18.30 -16.68 -17.41
CA ILE A 174 -17.17 -15.73 -17.34
C ILE A 174 -16.48 -15.79 -15.97
N ARG A 175 -17.19 -16.27 -14.95
CA ARG A 175 -16.76 -16.18 -13.56
C ARG A 175 -15.62 -17.14 -13.28
N SER A 176 -15.67 -18.36 -13.81
CA SER A 176 -14.54 -19.31 -13.72
C SER A 176 -13.25 -18.70 -14.29
N TYR A 177 -13.33 -18.10 -15.48
CA TYR A 177 -12.21 -17.44 -16.14
C TYR A 177 -11.68 -16.25 -15.32
N GLU A 178 -12.56 -15.40 -14.79
CA GLU A 178 -12.17 -14.27 -13.94
C GLU A 178 -11.42 -14.74 -12.66
N LEU A 179 -11.85 -15.84 -12.06
CA LEU A 179 -11.21 -16.42 -10.87
C LEU A 179 -9.80 -16.94 -11.17
N GLU A 180 -9.60 -17.61 -12.32
CA GLU A 180 -8.27 -18.07 -12.73
C GLU A 180 -7.33 -16.89 -13.03
N ILE A 181 -7.82 -15.83 -13.69
CA ILE A 181 -7.05 -14.60 -13.90
C ILE A 181 -6.66 -13.94 -12.57
N GLU A 182 -7.59 -13.87 -11.62
CA GLU A 182 -7.31 -13.31 -10.29
C GLU A 182 -6.22 -14.13 -9.57
N LYS A 183 -6.31 -15.46 -9.65
CA LYS A 183 -5.33 -16.39 -9.06
C LYS A 183 -3.95 -16.22 -9.69
N GLU A 184 -3.85 -16.23 -11.01
CA GLU A 184 -2.60 -16.01 -11.74
C GLU A 184 -1.98 -14.64 -11.42
N ALA A 185 -2.80 -13.60 -11.33
CA ALA A 185 -2.33 -12.26 -10.98
C ALA A 185 -1.81 -12.18 -9.54
N LYS A 186 -2.37 -12.96 -8.60
CA LYS A 186 -1.85 -13.10 -7.23
C LYS A 186 -0.53 -13.88 -7.21
N GLU A 187 -0.45 -15.01 -7.91
CA GLU A 187 0.77 -15.83 -8.02
C GLU A 187 1.93 -15.04 -8.63
N ASN A 188 1.65 -14.20 -9.63
CA ASN A 188 2.62 -13.28 -10.23
C ASN A 188 2.99 -12.07 -9.34
N GLY A 189 2.40 -11.96 -8.15
CA GLY A 189 2.63 -10.88 -7.18
C GLY A 189 2.09 -9.53 -7.64
N LEU A 190 1.13 -9.50 -8.56
CA LEU A 190 0.50 -8.27 -9.08
C LEU A 190 -0.67 -7.81 -8.20
N LEU A 191 -1.34 -8.78 -7.57
CA LEU A 191 -2.47 -8.57 -6.67
C LEU A 191 -2.21 -9.15 -5.29
N THR A 192 -2.92 -8.62 -4.30
CA THR A 192 -2.93 -9.18 -2.94
C THR A 192 -4.30 -8.96 -2.30
N SER A 193 -4.69 -9.86 -1.41
CA SER A 193 -5.90 -9.69 -0.61
C SER A 193 -5.71 -8.56 0.40
N LYS A 194 -6.76 -7.78 0.58
CA LYS A 194 -6.83 -6.76 1.64
C LYS A 194 -6.58 -7.36 3.02
N ASN A 195 -7.07 -8.57 3.27
CA ASN A 195 -6.86 -9.28 4.54
C ASN A 195 -5.41 -9.71 4.72
N ASP A 196 -4.74 -10.17 3.67
CA ASP A 196 -3.32 -10.57 3.75
C ASP A 196 -2.43 -9.37 4.08
N VAL A 197 -2.75 -8.21 3.51
CA VAL A 197 -2.06 -6.95 3.84
C VAL A 197 -2.28 -6.59 5.30
N LEU A 198 -3.50 -6.76 5.82
CA LEU A 198 -3.82 -6.54 7.23
C LEU A 198 -3.07 -7.53 8.15
N ILE A 199 -3.03 -8.82 7.81
CA ILE A 199 -2.39 -9.86 8.63
C ILE A 199 -0.86 -9.68 8.63
N LYS A 200 -0.23 -9.49 7.47
CA LYS A 200 1.22 -9.21 7.38
C LYS A 200 1.60 -7.95 8.15
N PHE A 201 0.69 -6.99 8.16
CA PHE A 201 0.83 -5.76 8.92
C PHE A 201 0.70 -5.98 10.44
N ILE A 202 -0.33 -6.70 10.90
CA ILE A 202 -0.52 -7.06 12.33
C ILE A 202 0.65 -7.91 12.82
N GLY A 203 1.15 -8.85 12.01
CA GLY A 203 2.32 -9.66 12.36
C GLY A 203 3.58 -8.83 12.56
N LYS A 204 3.87 -7.89 11.65
CA LYS A 204 4.98 -6.94 11.81
C LYS A 204 4.80 -6.01 13.00
N PHE A 205 3.55 -5.63 13.29
CA PHE A 205 3.16 -4.81 14.43
C PHE A 205 3.46 -5.48 15.77
N ILE A 206 3.02 -6.72 15.94
CA ILE A 206 3.24 -7.49 17.17
C ILE A 206 4.73 -7.82 17.32
N GLY A 207 5.37 -8.33 16.27
CA GLY A 207 6.75 -8.83 16.33
C GLY A 207 7.82 -7.75 16.49
N GLY A 208 7.65 -6.58 15.85
CA GLY A 208 8.70 -5.55 15.80
C GLY A 208 8.43 -4.28 16.60
N ILE A 209 7.16 -3.92 16.84
CA ILE A 209 6.81 -2.58 17.35
C ILE A 209 6.36 -2.61 18.81
N MET A 210 5.75 -3.71 19.27
CA MET A 210 5.37 -3.84 20.69
C MET A 210 6.39 -4.60 21.54
N LEU A 211 7.01 -5.66 21.01
CA LEU A 211 7.96 -6.44 21.79
C LEU A 211 9.27 -5.67 22.06
N ILE A 212 9.79 -4.92 21.08
CA ILE A 212 11.07 -4.21 21.22
C ILE A 212 11.02 -3.13 22.33
N PRO A 213 10.03 -2.23 22.38
CA PRO A 213 9.96 -1.24 23.46
C PRO A 213 9.70 -1.86 24.82
N ILE A 214 8.88 -2.92 24.90
CA ILE A 214 8.63 -3.64 26.15
C ILE A 214 9.94 -4.26 26.66
N ILE A 215 10.71 -4.93 25.80
CA ILE A 215 12.01 -5.49 26.15
C ILE A 215 12.98 -4.39 26.61
N ILE A 216 13.02 -3.25 25.92
CA ILE A 216 13.91 -2.15 26.29
C ILE A 216 13.48 -1.49 27.62
N ILE A 217 12.18 -1.33 27.88
CA ILE A 217 11.66 -0.84 29.16
C ILE A 217 12.03 -1.82 30.29
N ILE A 218 11.92 -3.13 30.06
CA ILE A 218 12.34 -4.15 31.03
C ILE A 218 13.85 -4.03 31.32
N ILE A 219 14.68 -3.93 30.28
CA ILE A 219 16.14 -3.78 30.42
C ILE A 219 16.48 -2.48 31.16
N ALA A 220 15.83 -1.37 30.83
CA ALA A 220 16.07 -0.08 31.48
C ALA A 220 15.70 -0.11 32.97
N ASN A 221 14.57 -0.75 33.34
CA ASN A 221 14.19 -0.92 34.74
C ASN A 221 15.19 -1.81 35.51
N ILE A 222 15.73 -2.85 34.87
CA ILE A 222 16.77 -3.72 35.47
C ILE A 222 18.09 -2.96 35.65
N MET A 223 18.47 -2.10 34.69
CA MET A 223 19.68 -1.27 34.83
C MET A 223 19.53 -0.21 35.92
N MET A 224 18.35 0.41 36.01
CA MET A 224 18.07 1.45 37.01
C MET A 224 18.03 0.90 38.45
N SER A 225 17.63 -0.37 38.64
CA SER A 225 17.66 -1.03 39.94
C SER A 225 19.05 -1.47 40.39
N THR A 226 20.04 -1.51 39.48
CA THR A 226 21.40 -2.01 39.75
C THR A 226 22.47 -0.91 39.84
N THR A 227 22.18 0.32 39.42
CA THR A 227 23.11 1.46 39.49
C THR A 227 23.15 2.14 40.87
N THR A 228 24.36 2.30 41.43
CA THR A 228 24.62 3.05 42.67
C THR A 228 24.51 4.57 42.48
N GLN A 229 24.11 5.29 43.55
CA GLN A 229 23.82 6.74 43.62
C GLN A 229 24.88 7.69 43.01
N ALA A 230 26.13 7.26 42.80
CA ALA A 230 27.20 8.11 42.27
C ALA A 230 27.17 8.33 40.73
N LEU A 231 26.49 7.47 39.96
CA LEU A 231 26.35 7.62 38.50
C LEU A 231 25.06 8.33 38.06
N MET A 232 24.15 8.60 39.00
CA MET A 232 22.76 8.99 38.75
C MET A 232 22.62 10.36 38.05
N GLY A 233 23.24 11.43 38.57
CA GLY A 233 22.95 12.79 38.09
C GLY A 233 23.41 13.19 36.66
N LYS A 234 24.29 12.44 35.98
CA LYS A 234 24.73 12.76 34.60
C LYS A 234 24.05 11.91 33.51
N PHE A 235 23.61 10.71 33.84
CA PHE A 235 23.00 9.80 32.89
C PHE A 235 21.47 9.81 32.93
N GLU A 236 20.85 10.36 33.97
CA GLU A 236 19.39 10.47 34.11
C GLU A 236 18.73 11.21 32.95
N ILE A 237 19.31 12.33 32.50
CA ILE A 237 18.79 13.09 31.36
C ILE A 237 18.81 12.25 30.08
N ILE A 238 19.91 11.55 29.84
CA ILE A 238 20.09 10.72 28.64
C ILE A 238 19.15 9.53 28.69
N ILE A 239 19.03 8.86 29.84
CA ILE A 239 18.14 7.71 30.05
C ILE A 239 16.68 8.14 29.91
N PHE A 240 16.29 9.28 30.48
CA PHE A 240 14.93 9.82 30.37
C PHE A 240 14.59 10.23 28.94
N LEU A 241 15.49 10.91 28.22
CA LEU A 241 15.34 11.20 26.80
C LEU A 241 15.23 9.92 25.97
N LEU A 242 16.03 8.89 26.29
CA LEU A 242 15.97 7.60 25.63
C LEU A 242 14.59 6.96 25.85
N MET A 243 14.08 6.92 27.09
CA MET A 243 12.77 6.36 27.44
C MET A 243 11.62 7.16 26.79
N PHE A 244 11.73 8.48 26.71
CA PHE A 244 10.77 9.32 26.00
C PHE A 244 10.75 9.02 24.49
N ILE A 245 11.93 8.94 23.86
CA ILE A 245 12.03 8.55 22.44
C ILE A 245 11.47 7.13 22.22
N LEU A 246 11.80 6.18 23.10
CA LEU A 246 11.35 4.79 23.04
C LEU A 246 9.85 4.61 23.29
N SER A 247 9.18 5.54 23.97
CA SER A 247 7.73 5.53 24.18
C SER A 247 6.97 6.25 23.06
N VAL A 248 7.56 7.28 22.44
CA VAL A 248 6.94 8.06 21.35
C VAL A 248 7.08 7.35 20.00
N VAL A 249 8.22 6.71 19.71
CA VAL A 249 8.47 6.01 18.43
C VAL A 249 7.42 4.92 18.15
N PRO A 250 7.05 4.04 19.10
CA PRO A 250 6.01 3.03 18.91
C PRO A 250 4.66 3.67 18.61
N ILE A 251 4.31 4.77 19.29
CA ILE A 251 3.07 5.51 19.05
C ILE A 251 3.05 6.05 17.62
N ILE A 252 4.10 6.73 17.16
CA ILE A 252 4.18 7.23 15.77
C ILE A 252 4.06 6.09 14.76
N ILE A 253 4.70 4.95 15.04
CA ILE A 253 4.62 3.78 14.16
C ILE A 253 3.20 3.19 14.16
N ILE A 254 2.55 3.04 15.32
CA ILE A 254 1.14 2.59 15.45
C ILE A 254 0.22 3.48 14.62
N ILE A 255 0.43 4.79 14.71
CA ILE A 255 -0.38 5.78 14.02
C ILE A 255 -0.20 5.70 12.50
N TYR A 256 1.05 5.72 12.02
CA TYR A 256 1.37 5.53 10.59
C TYR A 256 0.75 4.23 10.07
N SER A 257 0.81 3.21 10.92
CA SER A 257 0.34 1.87 10.64
C SER A 257 -1.20 1.87 10.45
N ILE A 258 -1.98 2.37 11.41
CA ILE A 258 -3.45 2.47 11.33
C ILE A 258 -3.89 3.35 10.15
N ALA A 259 -3.19 4.47 9.94
CA ALA A 259 -3.45 5.37 8.82
C ALA A 259 -3.25 4.66 7.46
N SER A 260 -2.21 3.82 7.35
CA SER A 260 -1.93 3.05 6.15
C SER A 260 -2.97 1.98 5.86
N SER A 261 -3.51 1.31 6.89
CA SER A 261 -4.53 0.27 6.77
C SER A 261 -5.90 0.85 6.44
N MET A 262 -6.33 1.93 7.10
CA MET A 262 -7.59 2.62 6.76
C MET A 262 -7.61 3.15 5.32
N ALA A 263 -6.47 3.55 4.76
CA ALA A 263 -6.38 3.94 3.35
C ALA A 263 -6.63 2.75 2.39
N VAL A 264 -6.33 1.51 2.81
CA VAL A 264 -6.71 0.29 2.08
C VAL A 264 -8.22 0.00 2.24
N PHE A 265 -8.85 0.44 3.33
CA PHE A 265 -10.29 0.28 3.53
C PHE A 265 -11.18 1.18 2.65
N LYS A 266 -10.62 2.21 2.02
CA LYS A 266 -11.36 3.04 1.04
C LYS A 266 -11.69 2.30 -0.26
N TYR A 267 -11.00 1.21 -0.58
CA TYR A 267 -11.29 0.44 -1.78
C TYR A 267 -12.51 -0.45 -1.53
N LYS A 268 -13.48 -0.36 -2.45
CA LYS A 268 -14.72 -1.13 -2.45
C LYS A 268 -14.49 -2.64 -2.67
N THR A 269 -13.38 -3.00 -3.32
CA THR A 269 -13.01 -4.38 -3.64
C THR A 269 -12.18 -5.02 -2.52
N SER A 270 -12.32 -6.34 -2.33
CA SER A 270 -11.52 -7.14 -1.39
C SER A 270 -10.07 -7.33 -1.85
N ILE A 271 -9.78 -6.99 -3.10
CA ILE A 271 -8.50 -7.18 -3.79
C ILE A 271 -7.88 -5.82 -4.09
N ILE A 272 -6.57 -5.74 -3.93
CA ILE A 272 -5.79 -4.54 -4.22
C ILE A 272 -4.53 -4.87 -5.03
N ARG A 273 -4.07 -3.89 -5.81
CA ARG A 273 -2.81 -3.98 -6.56
C ARG A 273 -1.62 -3.87 -5.61
N THR A 274 -0.60 -4.67 -5.86
CA THR A 274 0.72 -4.51 -5.20
C THR A 274 1.49 -3.34 -5.83
N PRO A 275 2.62 -2.89 -5.25
CA PRO A 275 3.49 -1.91 -5.90
C PRO A 275 3.94 -2.35 -7.31
N LYS A 276 4.20 -3.65 -7.50
CA LYS A 276 4.50 -4.25 -8.82
C LYS A 276 3.31 -4.12 -9.76
N GLY A 277 2.09 -4.44 -9.29
CA GLY A 277 0.85 -4.27 -10.05
C GLY A 277 0.59 -2.82 -10.46
N ASN A 278 0.83 -1.85 -9.56
CA ASN A 278 0.69 -0.43 -9.89
C ASN A 278 1.69 0.05 -10.95
N LYS A 279 2.94 -0.40 -10.88
CA LYS A 279 3.94 -0.10 -11.91
C LYS A 279 3.52 -0.66 -13.27
N LEU A 280 2.99 -1.88 -13.28
CA LEU A 280 2.50 -2.51 -14.51
C LEU A 280 1.29 -1.79 -15.09
N VAL A 281 0.33 -1.35 -14.26
CA VAL A 281 -0.81 -0.54 -14.72
C VAL A 281 -0.35 0.77 -15.36
N LYS A 282 0.70 1.41 -14.84
CA LYS A 282 1.31 2.58 -15.50
C LYS A 282 1.80 2.25 -16.91
N ASN A 283 2.48 1.12 -17.07
CA ASN A 283 2.94 0.64 -18.38
C ASN A 283 1.77 0.30 -19.31
N ILE A 284 0.69 -0.30 -18.79
CA ILE A 284 -0.54 -0.57 -19.55
C ILE A 284 -1.14 0.72 -20.10
N TYR A 285 -1.25 1.78 -19.30
CA TYR A 285 -1.75 3.07 -19.78
C TYR A 285 -0.80 3.73 -20.78
N GLY A 286 0.52 3.62 -20.58
CA GLY A 286 1.51 4.11 -21.53
C GLY A 286 1.45 3.38 -22.88
N LEU A 287 1.17 2.07 -22.85
CA LEU A 287 0.97 1.26 -24.05
C LEU A 287 -0.36 1.61 -24.72
N GLU A 288 -1.46 1.73 -23.97
CA GLU A 288 -2.76 2.15 -24.51
C GLU A 288 -2.66 3.48 -25.27
N LYS A 289 -1.93 4.45 -24.72
CA LYS A 289 -1.66 5.73 -25.36
C LYS A 289 -0.84 5.55 -26.65
N PHE A 290 0.25 4.78 -26.59
CA PHE A 290 1.07 4.49 -27.78
C PHE A 290 0.26 3.85 -28.90
N LEU A 291 -0.55 2.84 -28.58
CA LEU A 291 -1.36 2.14 -29.56
C LEU A 291 -2.41 3.08 -30.18
N LYS A 292 -3.06 3.92 -29.38
CA LYS A 292 -4.02 4.92 -29.89
C LYS A 292 -3.37 5.93 -30.84
N ASP A 293 -2.19 6.42 -30.49
CA ASP A 293 -1.58 7.54 -31.21
C ASP A 293 -0.83 7.10 -32.48
N PHE A 294 -0.30 5.86 -32.54
CA PHE A 294 0.70 5.50 -33.57
C PHE A 294 0.44 4.19 -34.34
N SER A 295 -0.47 3.33 -33.90
CA SER A 295 -0.45 1.93 -34.37
C SER A 295 -1.44 1.60 -35.50
N ASN A 296 -2.37 2.50 -35.85
CA ASN A 296 -3.49 2.25 -36.78
C ASN A 296 -4.22 0.91 -36.49
N LEU A 297 -4.14 0.39 -35.26
CA LEU A 297 -4.66 -0.92 -34.89
C LEU A 297 -6.19 -0.97 -34.81
N GLU A 298 -6.85 0.19 -34.75
CA GLU A 298 -8.31 0.30 -34.75
C GLU A 298 -8.94 -0.38 -35.98
N LYS A 299 -8.26 -0.33 -37.13
CA LYS A 299 -8.74 -0.88 -38.42
C LYS A 299 -8.09 -2.22 -38.81
N ALA A 300 -7.20 -2.75 -37.97
CA ALA A 300 -6.46 -3.97 -38.29
C ALA A 300 -7.39 -5.20 -38.24
N SER A 301 -7.24 -6.09 -39.22
CA SER A 301 -7.97 -7.37 -39.25
C SER A 301 -7.33 -8.38 -38.29
N TYR A 302 -8.12 -9.32 -37.73
CA TYR A 302 -7.58 -10.38 -36.86
C TYR A 302 -6.51 -11.25 -37.57
N LYS A 303 -6.54 -11.35 -38.91
CA LYS A 303 -5.52 -12.08 -39.69
C LYS A 303 -4.13 -11.46 -39.61
N GLU A 304 -4.05 -10.16 -39.31
CA GLU A 304 -2.78 -9.43 -39.15
C GLU A 304 -2.09 -9.73 -37.81
N VAL A 305 -2.65 -10.61 -36.96
CA VAL A 305 -2.09 -10.94 -35.65
C VAL A 305 -0.65 -11.45 -35.74
N TYR A 306 -0.31 -12.22 -36.76
CA TYR A 306 1.05 -12.71 -36.97
C TYR A 306 2.05 -11.63 -37.39
N THR A 307 1.55 -10.53 -37.97
CA THR A 307 2.40 -9.40 -38.40
C THR A 307 2.52 -8.34 -37.31
N ARG A 308 1.50 -8.22 -36.46
CA ARG A 308 1.39 -7.18 -35.44
C ARG A 308 1.61 -7.69 -34.01
N ASP A 309 1.83 -8.99 -33.86
CA ASP A 309 2.12 -9.69 -32.62
C ASP A 309 1.17 -9.30 -31.47
N TYR A 310 1.71 -9.26 -30.25
CA TYR A 310 1.01 -8.89 -29.03
C TYR A 310 0.41 -7.48 -29.03
N PHE A 311 0.83 -6.58 -29.93
CA PHE A 311 0.21 -5.25 -30.02
C PHE A 311 -1.24 -5.33 -30.50
N LEU A 312 -1.56 -6.21 -31.46
CA LEU A 312 -2.94 -6.39 -31.91
C LEU A 312 -3.80 -6.97 -30.79
N ILE A 313 -3.30 -8.00 -30.11
CA ILE A 313 -3.95 -8.61 -28.94
C ILE A 313 -4.25 -7.56 -27.87
N TYR A 314 -3.27 -6.72 -27.55
CA TYR A 314 -3.44 -5.66 -26.56
C TYR A 314 -4.36 -4.53 -27.02
N SER A 315 -4.42 -4.24 -28.32
CA SER A 315 -5.39 -3.27 -28.84
C SER A 315 -6.83 -3.75 -28.64
N VAL A 316 -7.09 -5.06 -28.73
CA VAL A 316 -8.40 -5.65 -28.48
C VAL A 316 -8.75 -5.53 -26.99
N VAL A 317 -7.91 -6.02 -26.08
CA VAL A 317 -8.20 -5.98 -24.64
C VAL A 317 -8.31 -4.55 -24.08
N LEU A 318 -7.60 -3.60 -24.68
CA LEU A 318 -7.66 -2.18 -24.30
C LEU A 318 -8.84 -1.43 -24.93
N GLY A 319 -9.63 -2.10 -25.78
CA GLY A 319 -10.83 -1.55 -26.41
C GLY A 319 -10.54 -0.56 -27.54
N ILE A 320 -9.34 -0.61 -28.11
CA ILE A 320 -8.93 0.20 -29.28
C ILE A 320 -9.48 -0.43 -30.56
N ASN A 321 -9.29 -1.74 -30.74
CA ASN A 321 -9.89 -2.48 -31.85
C ASN A 321 -11.21 -3.12 -31.40
N LYS A 322 -12.31 -2.67 -32.00
CA LYS A 322 -13.67 -3.12 -31.67
C LYS A 322 -14.26 -4.09 -32.70
N GLU A 323 -13.60 -4.30 -33.82
CA GLU A 323 -14.09 -5.16 -34.89
C GLU A 323 -13.68 -6.62 -34.66
N ILE A 324 -12.45 -6.87 -34.20
CA ILE A 324 -11.96 -8.22 -33.93
C ILE A 324 -12.84 -9.00 -32.93
N PRO A 325 -13.30 -8.42 -31.79
CA PRO A 325 -14.24 -9.12 -30.92
C PRO A 325 -15.51 -9.58 -31.63
N LYS A 326 -16.07 -8.75 -32.52
CA LYS A 326 -17.29 -9.12 -33.27
C LYS A 326 -17.02 -10.23 -34.28
N GLU A 327 -15.83 -10.28 -34.86
CA GLU A 327 -15.44 -11.33 -35.80
C GLU A 327 -15.18 -12.66 -35.10
N ILE A 328 -14.48 -12.65 -33.96
CA ILE A 328 -14.17 -13.85 -33.17
C ILE A 328 -15.45 -14.43 -32.57
N MET A 329 -16.31 -13.61 -31.98
CA MET A 329 -17.55 -14.08 -31.33
C MET A 329 -18.60 -14.63 -32.32
N LYS A 330 -18.39 -14.50 -33.63
CA LYS A 330 -19.24 -15.10 -34.69
C LYS A 330 -18.80 -16.50 -35.11
N LYS A 331 -17.61 -16.92 -34.70
CA LYS A 331 -17.01 -18.23 -35.03
C LYS A 331 -17.12 -19.15 -33.83
#